data_AF-A0A8B4QBK2-F1
#
_entry.id   AF-A0A8B4QBK2-F1
#
_cell.length_a   1.000
_cell.length_b   1.000
_cell.length_c   1.000
_cell.angle_alpha   90.00
_cell.angle_beta   90.00
_cell.angle_gamma   90.00
#
_symmetry.space_group_name_H-M   'P 1'
#
loop_
_entity.id
_entity.type
_entity.pdbx_description
1 polymer ?
#
loop_
_entity_poly.entity_id
_entity_poly.type
_entity_poly.pdbx_seq_one_letter_code
_entity_poly.pdbx_strand_id
1 'polypeptide(L)'
;MRNLLNKKLNNEKGMTLIELLAVIVILAIIALIAIPAIGNIISNSKSKAILADATTIISGAKTAIADGSCTESGKTTTCTGENLKDFVEISGTPLDDTKDTVVKTKADDGTVSYKITYSALKELNDKYSNLVETGKKKGGITAATQKQISTVMGNK
;
A
#
# COMPACT_ATOMS: atom_id res chain seq x y z
N MET A 1 -15.26 58.21 -17.97
CA MET A 1 -15.07 56.83 -17.45
C MET A 1 -13.61 56.47 -17.07
N ARG A 2 -12.57 57.23 -17.44
CA ARG A 2 -11.16 56.89 -17.14
C ARG A 2 -10.70 57.15 -15.69
N ASN A 3 -11.38 58.04 -14.95
CA ASN A 3 -10.97 58.44 -13.59
C ASN A 3 -11.33 57.43 -12.49
N LEU A 4 -12.15 56.42 -12.78
CA LEU A 4 -12.51 55.38 -11.81
C LEU A 4 -11.47 54.25 -11.75
N LEU A 5 -10.80 53.95 -12.88
CA LEU A 5 -9.74 52.93 -12.93
C LEU A 5 -8.46 53.40 -12.21
N ASN A 6 -8.08 54.67 -12.36
CA ASN A 6 -6.91 55.23 -11.67
C ASN A 6 -7.06 55.32 -10.14
N LYS A 7 -8.29 55.34 -9.62
CA LYS A 7 -8.53 55.40 -8.17
C LYS A 7 -8.45 54.03 -7.48
N LYS A 8 -8.66 52.94 -8.23
CA LYS A 8 -8.57 51.57 -7.70
C LYS A 8 -7.12 51.09 -7.53
N LEU A 9 -6.23 51.45 -8.47
CA LEU A 9 -4.80 51.08 -8.43
C LEU A 9 -4.01 51.78 -7.32
N ASN A 10 -4.46 52.96 -6.88
CA ASN A 10 -3.81 53.73 -5.81
C ASN A 10 -4.33 53.38 -4.40
N ASN A 11 -5.24 52.41 -4.27
CA ASN A 11 -5.80 51.99 -2.98
C ASN A 11 -5.35 50.58 -2.56
N GLU A 12 -4.40 50.00 -3.29
CA GLU A 12 -3.68 48.77 -2.93
C GLU A 12 -2.64 49.13 -1.88
N LYS A 13 -3.05 49.31 -0.62
CA LYS A 13 -2.11 49.38 0.51
C LYS A 13 -1.36 48.04 0.55
N GLY A 14 -0.14 48.00 0.01
CA GLY A 14 0.68 46.81 -0.01
C GLY A 14 0.93 46.30 1.41
N MET A 15 0.87 44.98 1.59
CA MET A 15 1.31 44.35 2.84
C MET A 15 2.77 44.72 3.09
N THR A 16 3.10 44.98 4.34
CA THR A 16 4.47 45.25 4.74
C THR A 16 5.28 43.94 4.73
N LEU A 17 6.58 44.00 4.41
CA LEU A 17 7.43 42.79 4.41
C LEU A 17 7.45 42.10 5.77
N ILE A 18 7.26 42.85 6.87
CA ILE A 18 7.25 42.31 8.23
C ILE A 18 6.01 41.45 8.51
N GLU A 19 4.85 41.80 7.95
CA GLU A 19 3.62 41.01 8.08
C GLU A 19 3.75 39.67 7.36
N LEU A 20 4.30 39.68 6.13
CA LEU A 20 4.59 38.45 5.41
C LEU A 20 5.63 37.60 6.13
N LEU A 21 6.65 38.23 6.73
CA LEU A 21 7.68 37.52 7.47
C LEU A 21 7.11 36.81 8.71
N ALA A 22 6.24 37.46 9.47
CA ALA A 22 5.60 36.86 10.64
C ALA A 22 4.79 35.60 10.28
N VAL A 23 4.07 35.62 9.16
CA VAL A 23 3.27 34.47 8.69
C VAL A 23 4.17 33.29 8.30
N ILE A 24 5.25 33.54 7.55
CA ILE A 24 6.18 32.49 7.13
C ILE A 24 6.86 31.83 8.34
N VAL A 25 7.22 32.61 9.36
CA VAL A 25 7.81 32.09 10.61
C VAL A 25 6.85 31.12 11.30
N ILE A 26 5.57 31.48 11.42
CA ILE A 26 4.56 30.61 12.04
C ILE A 26 4.37 29.33 11.21
N LEU A 27 4.25 29.43 9.89
CA LEU A 27 4.14 28.28 8.99
C LEU A 27 5.36 27.35 9.08
N ALA A 28 6.57 27.91 9.24
CA ALA A 28 7.79 27.13 9.39
C ALA A 28 7.80 26.30 10.68
N ILE A 29 7.35 26.86 11.81
CA ILE A 29 7.26 26.14 13.09
C ILE A 29 6.25 24.99 12.99
N ILE A 30 5.07 25.27 12.39
CA ILE A 30 4.03 24.24 12.19
C ILE A 30 4.56 23.12 11.27
N ALA A 31 5.20 23.48 10.16
CA ALA A 31 5.75 22.53 9.21
C ALA A 31 6.80 21.60 9.85
N LEU A 32 7.65 22.13 10.72
CA LEU A 32 8.71 21.36 11.38
C LEU A 32 8.17 20.18 12.21
N ILE A 33 7.03 20.36 12.90
CA ILE A 33 6.39 19.28 13.66
C ILE A 33 5.52 18.40 12.75
N ALA A 34 4.84 19.00 11.78
CA ALA A 34 3.90 18.30 10.92
C ALA A 34 4.56 17.31 9.95
N ILE A 35 5.70 17.66 9.35
CA ILE A 35 6.40 16.83 8.35
C ILE A 35 6.72 15.41 8.86
N PRO A 36 7.42 15.22 10.01
CA PRO A 36 7.72 13.87 10.49
C PRO A 36 6.47 13.08 10.90
N ALA A 37 5.47 13.74 11.48
CA ALA A 37 4.22 13.10 11.87
C ALA A 37 3.43 12.59 10.65
N ILE A 38 3.27 13.43 9.62
CA ILE A 38 2.57 13.09 8.38
C ILE A 38 3.34 11.98 7.61
N GLY A 39 4.68 12.04 7.57
CA GLY A 39 5.49 11.00 6.94
C GLY A 39 5.23 9.60 7.52
N ASN A 40 5.15 9.47 8.84
CA ASN A 40 4.83 8.21 9.50
C ASN A 40 3.39 7.74 9.21
N ILE A 41 2.42 8.65 9.17
CA ILE A 41 1.01 8.33 8.86
C ILE A 41 0.89 7.82 7.42
N ILE A 42 1.52 8.51 6.45
CA ILE A 42 1.52 8.12 5.04
C ILE A 42 2.18 6.74 4.88
N SER A 43 3.35 6.53 5.49
CA SER A 43 4.07 5.25 5.44
C SER A 43 3.23 4.08 5.97
N ASN A 44 2.54 4.29 7.09
CA ASN A 44 1.64 3.28 7.65
C ASN A 44 0.41 3.04 6.77
N SER A 45 -0.16 4.09 6.19
CA SER A 45 -1.33 4.00 5.30
C SER A 45 -1.00 3.25 4.02
N LYS A 46 0.16 3.55 3.40
CA LYS A 46 0.67 2.84 2.23
C LYS A 46 0.88 1.36 2.53
N SER A 47 1.52 1.05 3.66
CA SER A 47 1.77 -0.35 4.07
C SER A 47 0.46 -1.12 4.30
N LYS A 48 -0.54 -0.48 4.91
CA LYS A 48 -1.88 -1.07 5.09
C LYS A 48 -2.61 -1.30 3.77
N ALA A 49 -2.52 -0.38 2.82
CA ALA A 49 -3.09 -0.54 1.49
C ALA A 49 -2.50 -1.76 0.77
N ILE A 50 -1.16 -1.91 0.80
CA ILE A 50 -0.47 -3.08 0.23
C ILE A 50 -0.94 -4.40 0.87
N LEU A 51 -1.12 -4.44 2.19
CA LEU A 51 -1.62 -5.63 2.89
C LEU A 51 -3.10 -5.93 2.56
N ALA A 52 -3.90 -4.89 2.33
CA ALA A 52 -5.28 -5.03 1.87
C ALA A 52 -5.32 -5.60 0.46
N ASP A 53 -4.52 -5.06 -0.46
CA ASP A 53 -4.35 -5.59 -1.82
C ASP A 53 -3.95 -7.07 -1.78
N ALA A 54 -2.95 -7.42 -0.95
CA ALA A 54 -2.54 -8.82 -0.77
C ALA A 54 -3.69 -9.73 -0.29
N THR A 55 -4.58 -9.22 0.55
CA THR A 55 -5.76 -9.96 1.02
C THR A 55 -6.80 -10.14 -0.08
N THR A 56 -7.03 -9.11 -0.89
CA THR A 56 -7.89 -9.16 -2.07
C THR A 56 -7.35 -10.15 -3.10
N ILE A 57 -6.03 -10.11 -3.37
CA ILE A 57 -5.34 -11.05 -4.27
C ILE A 57 -5.51 -12.50 -3.78
N ILE A 58 -5.32 -12.78 -2.49
CA ILE A 58 -5.55 -14.12 -1.93
C ILE A 58 -7.01 -14.54 -2.10
N SER A 59 -7.95 -13.62 -1.95
CA SER A 59 -9.39 -13.91 -2.09
C SER A 59 -9.75 -14.21 -3.53
N GLY A 60 -9.28 -13.42 -4.50
CA GLY A 60 -9.46 -13.71 -5.92
C GLY A 60 -8.75 -14.99 -6.35
N ALA A 61 -7.58 -15.29 -5.78
CA ALA A 61 -6.91 -16.57 -6.02
C ALA A 61 -7.73 -17.76 -5.51
N LYS A 62 -8.46 -17.64 -4.39
CA LYS A 62 -9.38 -18.70 -3.96
C LYS A 62 -10.49 -18.94 -4.99
N THR A 63 -11.01 -17.87 -5.59
CA THR A 63 -12.01 -17.95 -6.66
C THR A 63 -11.42 -18.58 -7.91
N ALA A 64 -10.23 -18.14 -8.37
CA ALA A 64 -9.54 -18.70 -9.53
C ALA A 64 -9.20 -20.19 -9.36
N ILE A 65 -8.80 -20.60 -8.14
CA ILE A 65 -8.57 -22.02 -7.83
C ILE A 65 -9.89 -22.81 -7.88
N ALA A 66 -11.01 -22.24 -7.43
CA ALA A 66 -12.30 -22.89 -7.51
C ALA A 66 -12.83 -23.00 -8.94
N ASP A 67 -12.48 -22.04 -9.80
CA ASP A 67 -12.79 -22.03 -11.23
C ASP A 67 -11.89 -22.97 -12.06
N GLY A 68 -10.73 -23.36 -11.51
CA GLY A 68 -9.78 -24.25 -12.18
C GLY A 68 -8.81 -23.53 -13.12
N SER A 69 -8.73 -22.20 -13.05
CA SER A 69 -7.85 -21.37 -13.90
C SER A 69 -6.39 -21.32 -13.42
N CYS A 70 -6.05 -22.10 -12.37
CA CYS A 70 -4.70 -22.16 -11.78
C CYS A 70 -4.04 -23.54 -11.98
N THR A 71 -2.71 -23.59 -11.90
CA THR A 71 -1.96 -24.83 -12.12
C THR A 71 -1.93 -25.69 -10.86
N GLU A 72 -2.48 -26.90 -10.92
CA GLU A 72 -2.44 -27.90 -9.85
C GLU A 72 -1.27 -28.87 -10.02
N SER A 73 -0.52 -29.13 -8.94
CA SER A 73 0.54 -30.14 -8.88
C SER A 73 0.49 -30.85 -7.52
N GLY A 74 -0.15 -32.02 -7.51
CA GLY A 74 -0.35 -32.83 -6.30
C GLY A 74 -1.14 -32.08 -5.23
N LYS A 75 -0.48 -31.77 -4.11
CA LYS A 75 -1.09 -31.06 -2.96
C LYS A 75 -0.99 -29.53 -3.05
N THR A 76 -0.38 -29.02 -4.12
CA THR A 76 -0.10 -27.60 -4.28
C THR A 76 -0.82 -27.06 -5.51
N THR A 77 -1.51 -25.92 -5.36
CA THR A 77 -2.10 -25.18 -6.49
C THR A 77 -1.44 -23.81 -6.56
N THR A 78 -0.96 -23.42 -7.74
CA THR A 78 -0.28 -22.14 -7.97
C THR A 78 -1.04 -21.32 -8.99
N CYS A 79 -1.40 -20.08 -8.62
CA CYS A 79 -1.95 -19.07 -9.52
C CYS A 79 -0.88 -18.02 -9.80
N THR A 80 -0.66 -17.68 -11.07
CA THR A 80 0.22 -16.56 -11.46
C THR A 80 -0.57 -15.27 -11.57
N GLY A 81 0.12 -14.13 -11.65
CA GLY A 81 -0.50 -12.82 -11.88
C GLY A 81 -1.40 -12.80 -13.12
N GLU A 82 -1.01 -13.52 -14.18
CA GLU A 82 -1.82 -13.68 -15.39
C GLU A 82 -3.17 -14.35 -15.10
N ASN A 83 -3.18 -15.45 -14.34
CA ASN A 83 -4.41 -16.16 -13.98
C ASN A 83 -5.32 -15.34 -13.07
N LEU A 84 -4.78 -14.32 -12.40
CA LEU A 84 -5.49 -13.54 -11.39
C LEU A 84 -6.08 -12.24 -11.95
N LYS A 85 -5.72 -11.82 -13.17
CA LYS A 85 -6.23 -10.58 -13.78
C LYS A 85 -7.75 -10.52 -13.87
N ASP A 86 -8.38 -11.64 -14.18
CA ASP A 86 -9.84 -11.72 -14.34
C ASP A 86 -10.59 -11.87 -13.00
N PHE A 87 -9.85 -12.11 -11.90
CA PHE A 87 -10.43 -12.39 -10.57
C PHE A 87 -10.09 -11.35 -9.51
N VAL A 88 -9.15 -10.45 -9.80
CA VAL A 88 -8.63 -9.46 -8.86
C VAL A 88 -8.51 -8.12 -9.54
N GLU A 89 -9.22 -7.14 -9.00
CA GLU A 89 -9.01 -5.73 -9.32
C GLU A 89 -8.31 -5.04 -8.15
N ILE A 90 -7.14 -4.47 -8.41
CA ILE A 90 -6.35 -3.72 -7.43
C ILE A 90 -6.05 -2.33 -7.97
N SER A 91 -6.36 -1.31 -7.17
CA SER A 91 -6.06 0.10 -7.51
C SER A 91 -4.61 0.49 -7.22
N GLY A 92 -3.85 -0.40 -6.57
CA GLY A 92 -2.44 -0.22 -6.23
C GLY A 92 -1.50 -0.60 -7.37
N THR A 93 -0.36 -1.20 -7.02
CA THR A 93 0.58 -1.72 -8.02
C THR A 93 -0.03 -2.92 -8.75
N PRO A 94 -0.04 -2.92 -10.10
CA PRO A 94 -0.58 -4.04 -10.86
C PRO A 94 0.23 -5.32 -10.60
N LEU A 95 -0.44 -6.46 -10.70
CA LEU A 95 0.22 -7.76 -10.60
C LEU A 95 1.22 -7.93 -11.75
N ASP A 96 2.42 -8.41 -11.43
CA ASP A 96 3.34 -8.93 -12.43
C ASP A 96 2.90 -10.35 -12.83
N ASP A 97 2.64 -10.52 -14.12
CA ASP A 97 2.08 -11.74 -14.72
C ASP A 97 2.82 -13.01 -14.32
N THR A 98 4.14 -12.92 -14.10
CA THR A 98 5.01 -14.08 -13.88
C THR A 98 5.63 -14.12 -12.48
N LYS A 99 5.87 -12.96 -11.87
CA LYS A 99 6.58 -12.87 -10.58
C LYS A 99 5.66 -12.86 -9.38
N ASP A 100 4.44 -12.36 -9.55
CA ASP A 100 3.44 -12.37 -8.48
C ASP A 100 2.64 -13.67 -8.57
N THR A 101 2.57 -14.39 -7.45
CA THR A 101 2.00 -15.74 -7.40
C THR A 101 1.26 -15.97 -6.10
N VAL A 102 0.19 -16.77 -6.15
CA VAL A 102 -0.47 -17.30 -4.94
C VAL A 102 -0.37 -18.81 -4.96
N VAL A 103 0.21 -19.37 -3.92
CA VAL A 103 0.40 -20.80 -3.74
C VAL A 103 -0.49 -21.29 -2.60
N LYS A 104 -1.43 -22.17 -2.93
CA LYS A 104 -2.21 -22.97 -1.98
C LYS A 104 -1.47 -24.28 -1.73
N THR A 105 -1.30 -24.65 -0.46
CA THR A 105 -0.74 -25.94 -0.07
C THR A 105 -1.73 -26.65 0.85
N LYS A 106 -2.07 -27.89 0.52
CA LYS A 106 -2.84 -28.81 1.37
C LYS A 106 -1.85 -29.71 2.11
N ALA A 107 -1.81 -29.64 3.43
CA ALA A 107 -1.03 -30.57 4.24
C ALA A 107 -1.77 -31.91 4.39
N ASP A 108 -1.03 -32.95 4.81
CA ASP A 108 -1.55 -34.32 5.02
C ASP A 108 -2.66 -34.42 6.07
N ASP A 109 -2.70 -33.45 6.99
CA ASP A 109 -3.70 -33.31 8.04
C ASP A 109 -5.00 -32.59 7.56
N GLY A 110 -5.08 -32.24 6.28
CA GLY A 110 -6.18 -31.46 5.70
C GLY A 110 -6.07 -29.95 5.89
N THR A 111 -5.01 -29.45 6.54
CA THR A 111 -4.79 -28.02 6.75
C THR A 111 -4.46 -27.34 5.41
N VAL A 112 -5.19 -26.27 5.07
CA VAL A 112 -4.96 -25.48 3.86
C VAL A 112 -4.25 -24.17 4.21
N SER A 113 -3.09 -23.93 3.61
CA SER A 113 -2.33 -22.69 3.74
C SER A 113 -2.24 -21.96 2.40
N TYR A 114 -2.32 -20.63 2.43
CA TYR A 114 -2.13 -19.76 1.26
C TYR A 114 -0.91 -18.88 1.48
N LYS A 115 0.02 -18.90 0.53
CA LYS A 115 1.20 -18.05 0.48
C LYS A 115 1.11 -17.16 -0.75
N ILE A 116 1.17 -15.86 -0.56
CA ILE A 116 1.25 -14.88 -1.65
C ILE A 116 2.70 -14.45 -1.84
N THR A 117 3.10 -14.32 -3.09
CA THR A 117 4.29 -13.58 -3.54
C THR A 117 3.77 -12.34 -4.27
N TYR A 118 4.06 -11.16 -3.75
CA TYR A 118 3.62 -9.88 -4.30
C TYR A 118 4.73 -8.84 -4.19
N SER A 119 5.13 -8.29 -5.33
CA SER A 119 6.24 -7.36 -5.49
C SER A 119 6.13 -6.11 -4.58
N ALA A 120 4.92 -5.60 -4.37
CA ALA A 120 4.65 -4.42 -3.55
C ALA A 120 4.92 -4.63 -2.05
N LEU A 121 4.99 -5.88 -1.58
CA LEU A 121 5.34 -6.19 -0.19
C LEU A 121 6.74 -5.68 0.20
N LYS A 122 7.61 -5.42 -0.79
CA LYS A 122 8.92 -4.78 -0.57
C LYS A 122 8.81 -3.35 -0.04
N GLU A 123 7.69 -2.68 -0.31
CA GLU A 123 7.45 -1.27 0.07
C GLU A 123 6.84 -1.13 1.47
N LEU A 124 6.65 -2.23 2.19
CA LEU A 124 6.21 -2.19 3.58
C LEU A 124 7.26 -1.49 4.44
N ASN A 125 6.79 -0.64 5.36
CA ASN A 125 7.67 -0.03 6.34
C ASN A 125 8.16 -1.04 7.40
N ASP A 126 9.18 -0.66 8.17
CA ASP A 126 9.79 -1.52 9.20
C ASP A 126 8.77 -2.15 10.16
N LYS A 127 7.73 -1.40 10.55
CA LYS A 127 6.70 -1.89 11.48
C LYS A 127 5.94 -3.07 10.88
N TYR A 128 5.49 -2.97 9.63
CA TYR A 128 4.69 -4.00 8.98
C TYR A 128 5.55 -5.13 8.41
N SER A 129 6.70 -4.80 7.82
CA SER A 129 7.67 -5.76 7.29
C SER A 129 8.04 -6.80 8.37
N ASN A 130 8.46 -6.36 9.55
CA ASN A 130 8.88 -7.25 10.63
C ASN A 130 7.78 -8.20 11.11
N LEU A 131 6.51 -7.83 10.98
CA LEU A 131 5.40 -8.69 11.39
C LEU A 131 5.02 -9.72 10.33
N VAL A 132 5.42 -9.47 9.08
CA VAL A 132 5.15 -10.34 7.92
C VAL A 132 6.35 -11.24 7.59
N GLU A 133 7.54 -10.97 8.13
CA GLU A 133 8.76 -11.74 7.83
C GLU A 133 8.60 -13.25 8.09
N THR A 134 8.73 -14.04 7.01
CA THR A 134 9.20 -15.43 7.07
C THR A 134 10.71 -15.46 6.81
N GLY A 135 11.50 -15.11 7.81
CA GLY A 135 12.90 -15.54 7.91
C GLY A 135 13.97 -14.89 7.01
N LYS A 136 13.77 -13.72 6.38
CA LYS A 136 14.90 -12.92 5.83
C LYS A 136 14.71 -11.41 6.01
N LYS A 137 15.81 -10.78 6.46
CA LYS A 137 16.03 -9.40 6.89
C LYS A 137 15.29 -8.31 6.09
N LYS A 138 14.78 -7.32 6.83
CA LYS A 138 14.56 -5.89 6.51
C LYS A 138 14.72 -5.53 5.03
N GLY A 139 13.59 -5.24 4.37
CA GLY A 139 13.53 -4.63 3.03
C GLY A 139 13.45 -5.59 1.84
N GLY A 140 13.34 -6.91 2.08
CA GLY A 140 13.34 -7.92 1.02
C GLY A 140 12.10 -8.81 0.92
N ILE A 141 11.02 -8.51 1.65
CA ILE A 141 9.84 -9.40 1.69
C ILE A 141 9.08 -9.28 0.39
N THR A 142 9.08 -10.36 -0.36
CA THR A 142 8.24 -10.54 -1.54
C THR A 142 7.14 -11.54 -1.30
N ALA A 143 7.16 -12.27 -0.18
CA ALA A 143 6.18 -13.31 0.09
C ALA A 143 5.69 -13.31 1.53
N ALA A 144 4.42 -13.62 1.73
CA ALA A 144 3.72 -13.62 3.01
C ALA A 144 2.67 -14.73 3.04
N THR A 145 2.39 -15.30 4.21
CA THR A 145 1.26 -16.25 4.37
C THR A 145 -0.02 -15.49 4.72
N GLN A 146 -1.17 -16.05 4.33
CA GLN A 146 -2.48 -15.47 4.66
C GLN A 146 -2.64 -15.25 6.18
N LYS A 147 -2.14 -16.18 7.00
CA LYS A 147 -2.18 -16.08 8.46
C LYS A 147 -1.38 -14.89 8.99
N GLN A 148 -0.24 -14.58 8.38
CA GLN A 148 0.57 -13.42 8.76
C GLN A 148 -0.15 -12.13 8.38
N ILE A 149 -0.65 -12.04 7.14
CA ILE A 149 -1.37 -10.86 6.67
C ILE A 149 -2.61 -10.60 7.54
N SER A 150 -3.41 -11.62 7.86
CA SER A 150 -4.59 -11.47 8.71
C SER A 150 -4.24 -11.01 10.14
N THR A 151 -3.18 -11.56 10.73
CA THR A 151 -2.69 -11.17 12.06
C THR A 151 -2.23 -9.72 12.08
N VAL A 152 -1.53 -9.28 11.04
CA VAL A 152 -1.02 -7.90 10.92
C VAL A 152 -2.12 -6.89 10.64
N MET A 153 -3.16 -7.31 9.93
CA MET A 153 -4.36 -6.51 9.66
C MET A 153 -5.32 -6.42 10.87
N GLY A 154 -5.04 -7.16 11.96
CA GLY A 154 -5.82 -7.12 13.20
C GLY A 154 -7.04 -8.05 13.19
N ASN A 155 -7.16 -8.95 12.22
CA ASN A 155 -8.19 -9.96 12.17
C ASN A 155 -7.66 -11.21 12.91
N LYS A 156 -8.07 -11.38 14.17
CA LYS A 156 -7.86 -12.62 14.94
C LYS A 156 -8.85 -13.69 14.51
#